data_AF-A0A7W6FR52-F1
#
_entry.id   AF-A0A7W6FR52-F1
#
_cell.length_a   1.000
_cell.length_b   1.000
_cell.length_c   1.000
_cell.angle_alpha   90.00
_cell.angle_beta   90.00
_cell.angle_gamma   90.00
#
_symmetry.space_group_name_H-M   'P 1'
#
loop_
_entity.id
_entity.type
_entity.pdbx_description
1 polymer ?
#
loop_
_entity_poly.entity_id
_entity_poly.type
_entity_poly.pdbx_seq_one_letter_code
_entity_poly.pdbx_strand_id
1 'polypeptide(L)'
;MTSDLIEKMAAAIRDARALPGSKPAPRISDVDRRAATAALSVISALRPIETAPRDGTYILATLATIKDQRWRHLSGRRFVIRHEGYTQSGYDMGWWLFPGLGGAADWWIEGWMHLPASPR
;
A
#
# COMPACT_ATOMS: atom_id res chain seq x y z
N MET A 1 10.55 14.06 0.58
CA MET A 1 10.43 12.59 0.80
C MET A 1 10.32 11.80 -0.50
N THR A 2 9.47 12.16 -1.46
CA THR A 2 9.25 11.39 -2.70
C THR A 2 10.49 11.29 -3.61
N SER A 3 11.28 12.36 -3.72
CA SER A 3 12.50 12.40 -4.54
C SER A 3 13.59 11.43 -4.06
N ASP A 4 13.80 11.33 -2.74
CA ASP A 4 14.81 10.43 -2.14
C ASP A 4 14.46 8.95 -2.39
N LEU A 5 13.18 8.59 -2.30
CA LEU A 5 12.72 7.23 -2.60
C LEU A 5 12.89 6.87 -4.09
N ILE A 6 12.61 7.83 -4.98
CA ILE A 6 12.80 7.64 -6.42
C ILE A 6 14.27 7.40 -6.75
N GLU A 7 15.20 8.17 -6.17
CA GLU A 7 16.65 7.98 -6.41
C GLU A 7 17.16 6.64 -5.85
N LYS A 8 16.70 6.22 -4.65
CA LYS A 8 17.02 4.90 -4.09
C LYS A 8 16.51 3.76 -4.98
N MET A 9 15.27 3.88 -5.48
CA MET A 9 14.70 2.86 -6.36
C MET A 9 15.34 2.87 -7.74
N ALA A 10 15.74 4.03 -8.27
CA ALA A 10 16.49 4.14 -9.51
C ALA A 10 17.89 3.48 -9.39
N ALA A 11 18.57 3.66 -8.25
CA ALA A 11 19.82 2.95 -7.97
C ALA A 11 19.62 1.42 -7.94
N ALA A 12 18.57 0.94 -7.28
CA ALA A 12 18.26 -0.49 -7.23
C ALA A 12 17.96 -1.07 -8.63
N ILE A 13 17.22 -0.34 -9.47
CA ILE A 13 16.93 -0.75 -10.85
C ILE A 13 18.20 -0.81 -11.69
N ARG A 14 19.08 0.19 -11.58
CA ARG A 14 20.39 0.20 -12.24
C ARG A 14 21.22 -1.02 -11.86
N ASP A 15 21.26 -1.36 -10.57
CA ASP A 15 22.04 -2.48 -10.06
C ASP A 15 21.47 -3.83 -10.52
N ALA A 16 20.13 -3.98 -10.51
CA ALA A 16 19.45 -5.17 -11.00
C ALA A 16 19.61 -5.39 -12.52
N ARG A 17 19.84 -4.32 -13.30
CA ARG A 17 20.10 -4.39 -14.75
C ARG A 17 21.54 -4.83 -15.08
N ALA A 18 22.45 -4.86 -14.11
CA ALA A 18 23.81 -5.32 -14.35
C ALA A 18 23.82 -6.82 -14.71
N LEU A 19 24.56 -7.18 -15.75
CA LEU A 19 24.73 -8.59 -16.12
C LEU A 19 25.50 -9.34 -15.01
N PRO A 20 25.24 -10.65 -14.82
CA PRO A 20 26.01 -11.47 -13.87
C PRO A 20 27.52 -11.32 -14.11
N GLY A 21 28.27 -11.00 -13.05
CA GLY A 21 29.73 -10.78 -13.12
C GLY A 21 30.17 -9.41 -13.64
N SER A 22 29.25 -8.51 -13.99
CA SER A 22 29.56 -7.12 -14.38
C SER A 22 29.31 -6.14 -13.22
N LYS A 23 30.08 -5.05 -13.20
CA LYS A 23 29.82 -3.94 -12.27
C LYS A 23 28.64 -3.10 -12.78
N PRO A 24 27.72 -2.67 -11.91
CA PRO A 24 26.68 -1.71 -12.28
C PRO A 24 27.28 -0.45 -12.90
N ALA A 25 26.51 0.21 -13.76
CA ALA A 25 26.90 1.50 -14.33
C ALA A 25 27.23 2.51 -13.22
N PRO A 26 28.24 3.36 -13.38
CA PRO A 26 28.67 4.28 -12.32
C PRO A 26 27.66 5.40 -12.03
N ARG A 27 26.72 5.65 -12.95
CA ARG A 27 25.72 6.73 -12.84
C ARG A 27 24.31 6.19 -13.02
N ILE A 28 23.36 6.79 -12.30
CA ILE A 28 21.93 6.55 -12.48
C ILE A 28 21.50 7.27 -13.77
N SER A 29 20.93 6.53 -14.70
CA SER A 29 20.43 7.07 -15.98
C SER A 29 19.00 7.59 -15.85
N ASP A 30 18.56 8.39 -16.81
CA ASP A 30 17.16 8.86 -16.85
C ASP A 30 16.16 7.72 -17.06
N VAL A 31 16.60 6.64 -17.71
CA VAL A 31 15.79 5.42 -17.84
C VAL A 31 15.54 4.81 -16.46
N ASP A 32 16.54 4.78 -15.58
CA ASP A 32 16.40 4.24 -14.23
C ASP A 32 15.45 5.10 -13.39
N ARG A 33 15.54 6.44 -13.50
CA ARG A 33 14.61 7.37 -12.82
C ARG A 33 13.17 7.21 -13.32
N ARG A 34 12.97 7.13 -14.64
CA ARG A 34 11.64 6.93 -15.24
C ARG A 34 11.03 5.59 -14.83
N ALA A 35 11.85 4.53 -14.82
CA ALA A 35 11.42 3.21 -14.35
C ALA A 35 11.06 3.24 -12.87
N ALA A 36 11.85 3.92 -12.02
CA ALA A 36 11.54 4.11 -10.61
C ALA A 36 10.23 4.88 -10.41
N THR A 37 9.99 5.97 -11.14
CA THR A 37 8.70 6.69 -11.08
C THR A 37 7.53 5.80 -11.46
N ALA A 38 7.65 4.99 -12.52
CA ALA A 38 6.60 4.06 -12.94
C ALA A 38 6.37 2.93 -11.92
N ALA A 39 7.44 2.37 -11.34
CA ALA A 39 7.32 1.37 -10.29
C ALA A 39 6.63 1.96 -9.04
N LEU A 40 6.99 3.20 -8.67
CA LEU A 40 6.37 3.87 -7.52
C LEU A 40 4.89 4.15 -7.77
N SER A 41 4.50 4.52 -8.99
CA SER A 41 3.09 4.74 -9.32
C SER A 41 2.28 3.46 -9.23
N VAL A 42 2.85 2.30 -9.60
CA VAL A 42 2.18 1.00 -9.45
C VAL A 42 2.05 0.60 -7.98
N ILE A 43 3.13 0.74 -7.20
CA ILE A 43 3.13 0.39 -5.77
C ILE A 43 2.21 1.33 -4.98
N SER A 44 2.12 2.59 -5.40
CA SER A 44 1.30 3.61 -4.74
C SER A 44 -0.12 3.69 -5.28
N ALA A 45 -0.46 2.93 -6.34
CA ALA A 45 -1.79 2.92 -6.90
C ALA A 45 -2.75 2.24 -5.92
N LEU A 46 -3.52 3.07 -5.20
CA LEU A 46 -4.63 2.60 -4.41
C LEU A 46 -5.65 1.93 -5.34
N ARG A 47 -6.01 0.70 -5.02
CA ARG A 47 -7.13 0.00 -5.64
C ARG A 47 -8.42 0.33 -4.88
N PRO A 48 -9.58 0.33 -5.54
CA PRO A 48 -10.88 0.50 -4.86
C PRO A 48 -11.06 -0.59 -3.80
N ILE A 49 -11.57 -0.23 -2.62
CA ILE A 49 -11.71 -1.16 -1.49
C ILE A 49 -12.61 -2.36 -1.80
N GLU A 50 -13.57 -2.20 -2.71
CA GLU A 50 -14.49 -3.24 -3.17
C GLU A 50 -13.76 -4.42 -3.82
N THR A 51 -12.54 -4.17 -4.33
CA THR A 51 -11.68 -5.18 -4.97
C THR A 51 -10.75 -5.88 -3.98
N ALA A 52 -10.78 -5.51 -2.70
CA ALA A 52 -9.90 -6.07 -1.70
C ALA A 52 -10.26 -7.53 -1.34
N PRO A 53 -9.25 -8.36 -1.01
CA PRO A 53 -9.49 -9.72 -0.56
C PRO A 53 -10.27 -9.71 0.76
N ARG A 54 -11.34 -10.53 0.82
CA ARG A 54 -12.18 -10.71 2.03
C ARG A 54 -11.95 -12.07 2.70
N ASP A 55 -10.81 -12.69 2.42
CA ASP A 55 -10.41 -14.03 2.87
C ASP A 55 -9.53 -14.00 4.14
N GLY A 56 -9.50 -12.86 4.85
CA GLY A 56 -8.65 -12.65 6.03
C GLY A 56 -7.23 -12.21 5.72
N THR A 57 -6.85 -12.05 4.44
CA THR A 57 -5.55 -11.48 4.05
C THR A 57 -5.38 -10.06 4.58
N TYR A 58 -4.23 -9.78 5.20
CA TYR A 58 -3.89 -8.42 5.61
C TYR A 58 -3.51 -7.54 4.42
N ILE A 59 -4.03 -6.31 4.42
CA ILE A 59 -3.81 -5.29 3.40
C ILE A 59 -3.38 -3.97 4.03
N LEU A 60 -2.76 -3.09 3.25
CA LEU A 60 -2.55 -1.70 3.64
C LEU A 60 -3.69 -0.85 3.07
N ALA A 61 -4.50 -0.26 3.93
CA ALA A 61 -5.64 0.56 3.54
C ALA A 61 -5.42 2.03 3.92
N THR A 62 -5.87 2.95 3.08
CA THR A 62 -5.92 4.39 3.38
C THR A 62 -7.33 4.76 3.81
N LEU A 63 -7.50 5.41 4.96
CA LEU A 63 -8.83 5.84 5.40
C LEU A 63 -9.31 7.05 4.60
N ALA A 64 -10.58 7.03 4.23
CA ALA A 64 -11.28 8.15 3.61
C ALA A 64 -11.34 9.37 4.55
N THR A 65 -11.85 10.48 4.03
CA THR A 65 -12.08 11.68 4.87
C THR A 65 -13.19 11.41 5.88
N ILE A 66 -12.84 11.37 7.17
CA ILE A 66 -13.78 11.11 8.25
C ILE A 66 -14.39 12.44 8.74
N LYS A 67 -15.72 12.54 8.71
CA LYS A 67 -16.46 13.75 9.12
C LYS A 67 -16.58 13.88 10.64
N ASP A 68 -16.60 12.77 11.38
CA ASP A 68 -16.68 12.77 12.85
C ASP A 68 -15.39 13.37 13.45
N GLN A 69 -15.54 14.43 14.27
CA GLN A 69 -14.41 15.13 14.89
C GLN A 69 -13.50 14.22 15.72
N ARG A 70 -14.05 13.18 16.38
CA ARG A 70 -13.28 12.26 17.22
C ARG A 70 -12.22 11.51 16.43
N TRP A 71 -12.54 11.17 15.20
CA TRP A 71 -11.73 10.29 14.35
C TRP A 71 -11.09 11.02 13.15
N ARG A 72 -11.39 12.32 12.97
CA ARG A 72 -10.92 13.12 11.84
C ARG A 72 -9.41 13.07 11.62
N HIS A 73 -8.62 12.97 12.69
CA HIS A 73 -7.16 12.88 12.66
C HIS A 73 -6.63 11.60 11.98
N LEU A 74 -7.48 10.58 11.80
CA LEU A 74 -7.16 9.34 11.09
C LEU A 74 -7.38 9.46 9.57
N SER A 75 -8.01 10.53 9.08
CA SER A 75 -8.27 10.73 7.64
C SER A 75 -6.97 10.72 6.83
N GLY A 76 -6.96 9.99 5.70
CA GLY A 76 -5.79 9.86 4.82
C GLY A 76 -4.61 9.08 5.42
N ARG A 77 -4.76 8.54 6.64
CA ARG A 77 -3.74 7.69 7.27
C ARG A 77 -3.87 6.26 6.77
N ARG A 78 -2.74 5.55 6.76
CA ARG A 78 -2.68 4.15 6.34
C ARG A 78 -2.63 3.22 7.54
N PHE A 79 -3.39 2.13 7.46
CA PHE A 79 -3.46 1.09 8.48
C PHE A 79 -3.33 -0.29 7.85
N VAL A 80 -2.73 -1.21 8.60
CA VAL A 80 -2.79 -2.63 8.27
C VAL A 80 -4.12 -3.17 8.78
N ILE A 81 -4.94 -3.68 7.87
CA ILE A 81 -6.30 -4.14 8.16
C ILE A 81 -6.56 -5.51 7.54
N ARG A 82 -7.59 -6.21 8.02
CA ARG A 82 -8.13 -7.42 7.37
C ARG A 82 -9.66 -7.41 7.43
N HIS A 83 -10.31 -8.13 6.51
CA HIS A 83 -11.74 -8.36 6.58
C HIS A 83 -12.03 -9.52 7.55
N GLU A 84 -12.95 -9.36 8.48
CA GLU A 84 -13.28 -10.40 9.48
C GLU A 84 -14.26 -11.47 8.96
N GLY A 85 -14.83 -11.24 7.78
CA GLY A 85 -15.74 -12.19 7.12
C GLY A 85 -17.19 -11.97 7.54
N TYR A 86 -17.98 -13.04 7.41
CA TYR A 86 -19.41 -13.02 7.69
C TYR A 86 -19.74 -13.95 8.87
N THR A 87 -20.71 -13.55 9.69
CA THR A 87 -21.24 -14.43 10.74
C THR A 87 -22.08 -15.55 10.13
N GLN A 88 -22.47 -16.55 10.94
CA GLN A 88 -23.38 -17.62 10.52
C GLN A 88 -24.74 -17.10 10.02
N SER A 89 -25.17 -15.93 10.48
CA SER A 89 -26.41 -15.28 10.02
C SER A 89 -26.23 -14.46 8.74
N GLY A 90 -25.03 -14.43 8.15
CA GLY A 90 -24.70 -13.65 6.96
C GLY A 90 -24.41 -12.17 7.26
N TYR A 91 -24.27 -11.78 8.52
CA TYR A 91 -23.90 -10.41 8.87
C TYR A 91 -22.42 -10.16 8.52
N ASP A 92 -22.16 -9.10 7.76
CA ASP A 92 -20.81 -8.66 7.43
C ASP A 92 -20.14 -8.03 8.65
N MET A 93 -19.07 -8.65 9.15
CA MET A 93 -18.29 -8.13 10.27
C MET A 93 -17.38 -6.96 9.87
N GLY A 94 -17.25 -6.69 8.58
CA GLY A 94 -16.49 -5.58 8.02
C GLY A 94 -14.97 -5.69 8.24
N TRP A 95 -14.32 -4.54 8.20
CA TRP A 95 -12.88 -4.42 8.33
C TRP A 95 -12.45 -4.22 9.78
N TRP A 96 -11.38 -4.91 10.16
CA TRP A 96 -10.69 -4.72 11.42
C TRP A 96 -9.46 -3.83 11.25
N LEU A 97 -9.52 -2.63 11.81
CA LEU A 97 -8.44 -1.64 11.84
C LEU A 97 -7.60 -1.84 13.10
N PHE A 98 -6.33 -2.17 12.90
CA PHE A 98 -5.37 -2.26 13.99
C PHE A 98 -4.75 -0.90 14.32
N PRO A 99 -4.64 -0.49 15.61
CA PRO A 99 -5.16 -1.17 16.79
C PRO A 99 -6.57 -0.67 17.19
N GLY A 100 -7.53 -1.59 17.34
CA GLY A 100 -8.69 -1.41 18.23
C GLY A 100 -10.02 -0.96 17.63
N LEU A 101 -10.19 -0.87 16.30
CA LEU A 101 -11.48 -0.52 15.69
C LEU A 101 -11.96 -1.63 14.74
N GLY A 102 -13.00 -2.37 15.13
CA GLY A 102 -13.65 -3.38 14.28
C GLY A 102 -14.96 -2.90 13.67
N GLY A 103 -15.43 -3.58 12.62
CA GLY A 103 -16.72 -3.26 11.99
C GLY A 103 -16.70 -2.05 11.06
N ALA A 104 -15.53 -1.61 10.61
CA ALA A 104 -15.47 -0.52 9.64
C ALA A 104 -16.02 -1.00 8.29
N ALA A 105 -16.95 -0.22 7.74
CA ALA A 105 -17.53 -0.49 6.43
C ALA A 105 -16.63 0.07 5.33
N ASP A 106 -16.81 -0.41 4.09
CA ASP A 106 -16.02 -0.01 2.92
C ASP A 106 -15.93 1.52 2.75
N TRP A 107 -17.00 2.27 3.04
CA TRP A 107 -17.03 3.72 2.91
C TRP A 107 -16.07 4.49 3.86
N TRP A 108 -15.50 3.82 4.87
CA TRP A 108 -14.42 4.38 5.70
C TRP A 108 -13.06 4.36 5.00
N ILE A 109 -12.94 3.65 3.88
CA ILE A 109 -11.66 3.32 3.26
C ILE A 109 -11.65 3.89 1.84
N GLU A 110 -10.65 4.72 1.55
CA GLU A 110 -10.46 5.34 0.24
C GLU A 110 -9.92 4.32 -0.78
N GLY A 111 -9.09 3.40 -0.32
CA GLY A 111 -8.55 2.34 -1.15
C GLY A 111 -7.49 1.52 -0.44
N TRP A 112 -6.96 0.54 -1.16
CA TRP A 112 -6.05 -0.45 -0.60
C TRP A 112 -4.89 -0.82 -1.53
N MET A 113 -3.86 -1.41 -0.95
CA MET A 113 -2.76 -2.07 -1.63
C MET A 113 -2.35 -3.33 -0.88
N HIS A 114 -1.67 -4.26 -1.56
CA HIS A 114 -1.03 -5.37 -0.85
C HIS A 114 -0.02 -4.82 0.15
N LEU A 115 0.15 -5.54 1.27
CA LEU A 115 1.28 -5.27 2.13
C LEU A 115 2.59 -5.40 1.31
N PRO A 116 3.50 -4.41 1.39
CA PRO A 116 4.81 -4.58 0.80
C PRO A 116 5.49 -5.80 1.43
N ALA A 117 6.25 -6.53 0.63
CA ALA A 117 7.04 -7.64 1.14
C ALA A 117 7.94 -7.15 2.28
N SER A 118 8.01 -7.92 3.35
CA SER A 118 8.91 -7.59 4.46
C SER A 118 10.36 -7.53 3.94
N PRO A 119 11.13 -6.47 4.26
CA PRO A 119 12.54 -6.43 3.92
C PRO A 119 13.25 -7.54 4.72
N ARG A 120 13.62 -8.62 4.03
CA ARG A 120 14.50 -9.67 4.55
C ARG A 120 15.96 -9.23 4.43
#